data_AF-A0A1V5QZM7-F1
#
_entry.id   AF-A0A1V5QZM7-F1
#
_cell.length_a   1.000
_cell.length_b   1.000
_cell.length_c   1.000
_cell.angle_alpha   90.00
_cell.angle_beta   90.00
_cell.angle_gamma   90.00
#
_symmetry.space_group_name_H-M   'P 1'
#
loop_
_entity.id
_entity.type
_entity.pdbx_description
1 polymer ?
#
loop_
_entity_poly.entity_id
_entity_poly.type
_entity_poly.pdbx_seq_one_letter_code
_entity_poly.pdbx_strand_id
1 'polypeptide(L)'
;MVPVYAGRTGFMVGTPPLVDLAWKNVEHWQSSSDQRNVLHVARVPILARIGIQEPADAVVSAGSTMDLPLGADAKFVEHSGAAIGAGRQDLEDLKAEMRVMAGKILDAGVQKTAYQAGVESTQAMSRVQAWGLGLQSALNRAWGLCGKWIGQELGTLSVNTDVDLTKPDAQTLVELRNAVLAGLLTRRTYLQILKEAEVLPVGVTVEDEEDRLGEETPDLPIPPRVSAQP
;
A
#
# COMPACT_ATOMS: atom_id res chain seq x y z
N MET A 1 -0.59 -12.60 -30.74
CA MET A 1 -0.40 -11.62 -29.65
C MET A 1 -1.70 -11.47 -28.89
N VAL A 2 -1.69 -11.53 -27.56
CA VAL A 2 -2.88 -11.37 -26.71
C VAL A 2 -2.63 -10.24 -25.72
N PRO A 3 -3.34 -9.09 -25.82
CA PRO A 3 -3.13 -7.95 -24.94
C PRO A 3 -3.85 -8.11 -23.59
N VAL A 4 -3.23 -7.59 -22.53
CA VAL A 4 -3.84 -7.40 -21.20
C VAL A 4 -4.13 -5.92 -21.00
N TYR A 5 -5.32 -5.59 -20.51
CA TYR A 5 -5.74 -4.20 -20.29
C TYR A 5 -6.19 -3.98 -18.86
N ALA A 6 -5.72 -2.89 -18.25
CA ALA A 6 -6.27 -2.37 -17.01
C ALA A 6 -7.41 -1.35 -17.24
N GLY A 7 -7.42 -0.68 -18.40
CA GLY A 7 -8.45 0.28 -18.79
C GLY A 7 -8.52 0.44 -20.30
N ARG A 8 -9.21 -0.48 -20.99
CA ARG A 8 -9.25 -0.53 -22.46
C ARG A 8 -10.03 0.66 -23.03
N THR A 9 -9.40 1.44 -23.89
CA THR A 9 -10.02 2.56 -24.62
C THR A 9 -10.10 2.29 -26.13
N GLY A 10 -9.27 1.39 -26.65
CA GLY A 10 -9.25 1.01 -28.06
C GLY A 10 -8.64 -0.37 -28.33
N PHE A 11 -8.35 -0.66 -29.60
CA PHE A 11 -7.56 -1.85 -29.97
C PHE A 11 -6.08 -1.59 -29.67
N MET A 12 -5.50 -2.37 -28.76
CA MET A 12 -4.11 -2.18 -28.28
C MET A 12 -3.85 -0.81 -27.63
N VAL A 13 -4.90 -0.14 -27.15
CA VAL A 13 -4.80 1.14 -26.43
C VAL A 13 -5.55 1.03 -25.10
N GLY A 14 -4.91 1.48 -24.03
CA GLY A 14 -5.52 1.58 -22.73
C GLY A 14 -4.89 2.69 -21.89
N THR A 15 -5.68 3.22 -20.96
CA THR A 15 -5.22 4.24 -20.02
C THR A 15 -4.54 3.56 -18.83
N PRO A 16 -3.31 3.98 -18.43
CA PRO A 16 -2.66 3.45 -17.25
C PRO A 16 -3.48 3.78 -15.98
N PRO A 17 -3.79 2.80 -15.12
CA PRO A 17 -4.64 3.04 -13.95
C PRO A 17 -3.95 3.89 -12.88
N LEU A 18 -2.62 3.99 -12.92
CA LEU A 18 -1.78 4.78 -12.00
C LEU A 18 -1.32 6.11 -12.61
N VAL A 19 -1.95 6.57 -13.71
CA VAL A 19 -1.52 7.79 -14.40
C VAL A 19 -1.55 9.02 -13.49
N ASP A 20 -2.59 9.16 -12.68
CA ASP A 20 -2.73 10.29 -11.75
C ASP A 20 -1.66 10.27 -10.65
N LEU A 21 -1.33 9.07 -10.15
CA LEU A 21 -0.24 8.88 -9.19
C LEU A 21 1.12 9.19 -9.82
N ALA A 22 1.31 8.87 -11.11
CA ALA A 22 2.53 9.21 -11.82
C ALA A 22 2.72 10.72 -11.96
N TRP A 23 1.66 11.48 -12.24
CA TRP A 23 1.72 12.95 -12.25
C TRP A 23 2.04 13.52 -10.87
N LYS A 24 1.44 12.97 -9.82
CA LYS A 24 1.74 13.34 -8.43
C LYS A 24 3.18 13.01 -8.01
N ASN A 25 3.77 11.93 -8.54
CA ASN A 25 5.20 11.65 -8.34
C ASN A 25 6.09 12.74 -8.96
N VAL A 26 5.72 13.27 -10.14
CA VAL A 26 6.45 14.38 -10.78
C VAL A 26 6.36 15.64 -9.93
N GLU A 27 5.15 15.98 -9.46
CA GLU A 27 4.92 17.10 -8.54
C GLU A 27 5.74 16.95 -7.25
N HIS A 28 5.76 15.76 -6.65
CA HIS A 28 6.55 15.47 -5.46
C HIS A 28 8.06 15.62 -5.72
N TRP A 29 8.54 15.16 -6.87
CA TRP A 29 9.94 15.35 -7.23
C TRP A 29 10.31 16.83 -7.34
N GLN A 30 9.49 17.63 -8.02
CA GLN A 30 9.70 19.07 -8.19
C GLN A 30 9.69 19.79 -6.84
N SER A 31 8.61 19.66 -6.06
CA SER A 31 8.49 20.32 -4.74
C SER A 31 9.60 19.87 -3.78
N SER A 32 9.95 18.58 -3.77
CA SER A 32 11.02 18.08 -2.89
C SER A 32 12.42 18.54 -3.31
N SER A 33 12.63 18.80 -4.61
CA SER A 33 13.87 19.38 -5.11
C SER A 33 13.99 20.83 -4.68
N ASP A 34 12.92 21.62 -4.86
CA ASP A 34 12.87 23.02 -4.46
C ASP A 34 13.06 23.19 -2.95
N GLN A 35 12.40 22.37 -2.14
CA GLN A 35 12.56 22.38 -0.69
C GLN A 35 14.01 22.11 -0.27
N ARG A 36 14.70 21.18 -0.94
CA ARG A 36 16.13 20.92 -0.69
C ARG A 36 17.01 22.06 -1.15
N ASN A 37 16.68 22.70 -2.26
CA ASN A 37 17.40 23.87 -2.78
C ASN A 37 17.28 25.07 -1.81
N VAL A 38 16.06 25.36 -1.34
CA VAL A 38 15.84 26.41 -0.32
C VAL A 38 16.63 26.11 0.93
N LEU A 39 16.61 24.87 1.42
CA LEU A 39 17.41 24.46 2.58
C LEU A 39 18.92 24.59 2.30
N HIS A 40 19.38 24.31 1.09
CA HIS A 40 20.78 24.47 0.72
C HIS A 40 21.19 25.95 0.78
N VAL A 41 20.40 26.84 0.17
CA VAL A 41 20.65 28.29 0.18
C VAL A 41 20.60 28.83 1.62
N ALA A 42 19.59 28.46 2.39
CA ALA A 42 19.44 28.89 3.79
C ALA A 42 20.56 28.40 4.71
N ARG A 43 21.24 27.29 4.36
CA ARG A 43 22.38 26.77 5.11
C ARG A 43 23.70 27.51 4.82
N VAL A 44 23.74 28.38 3.81
CA VAL A 44 24.93 29.18 3.52
C VAL A 44 24.85 30.50 4.29
N PRO A 45 25.69 30.71 5.32
CA PRO A 45 25.71 31.98 6.04
C PRO A 45 26.24 33.10 5.13
N ILE A 46 25.64 34.29 5.26
CA ILE A 46 26.07 35.54 4.65
C ILE A 46 26.83 36.31 5.72
N LEU A 47 28.06 36.71 5.41
CA LEU A 47 28.90 37.49 6.33
C LEU A 47 28.63 38.98 6.11
N ALA A 48 28.02 39.65 7.09
CA ALA A 48 27.82 41.10 7.05
C ALA A 48 28.98 41.82 7.74
N ARG A 49 29.54 42.87 7.10
CA ARG A 49 30.60 43.73 7.64
C ARG A 49 30.04 45.13 7.86
N ILE A 50 30.13 45.65 9.08
CA ILE A 50 29.56 46.95 9.47
C ILE A 50 30.70 47.96 9.66
N GLY A 51 30.52 49.17 9.11
CA GLY A 51 31.40 50.32 9.37
C GLY A 51 32.52 50.55 8.34
N ILE A 52 32.36 50.07 7.10
CA ILE A 52 33.34 50.29 6.02
C ILE A 52 33.08 51.64 5.35
N GLN A 53 34.15 52.42 5.14
CA GLN A 53 34.09 53.82 4.67
C GLN A 53 34.20 53.99 3.15
N GLU A 54 34.59 52.95 2.41
CA GLU A 54 34.68 52.98 0.94
C GLU A 54 33.81 51.88 0.32
N PRO A 55 32.99 52.19 -0.70
CA PRO A 55 32.17 51.19 -1.37
C PRO A 55 33.06 50.32 -2.27
N ALA A 56 33.34 49.09 -1.86
CA ALA A 56 33.83 48.08 -2.79
C ALA A 56 32.64 47.51 -3.59
N ASP A 57 32.87 47.16 -4.86
CA ASP A 57 31.88 46.47 -5.70
C ASP A 57 31.50 45.12 -5.06
N ALA A 58 30.47 45.14 -4.21
CA ALA A 58 30.06 43.99 -3.42
C ALA A 58 29.23 43.02 -4.28
N VAL A 59 29.88 41.98 -4.82
CA VAL A 59 29.21 40.87 -5.46
C VAL A 59 28.57 39.99 -4.39
N VAL A 60 27.25 39.91 -4.32
CA VAL A 60 26.56 39.03 -3.36
C VAL A 60 26.52 37.61 -3.90
N SER A 61 27.26 36.69 -3.27
CA SER A 61 27.21 35.24 -3.54
C SER A 61 27.44 34.45 -2.25
N ALA A 62 27.16 33.15 -2.29
CA ALA A 62 27.53 32.20 -1.24
C ALA A 62 29.03 32.38 -0.88
N GLY A 63 29.32 32.89 0.34
CA GLY A 63 30.69 33.17 0.80
C GLY A 63 31.22 34.60 0.57
N SER A 64 30.39 35.54 0.08
CA SER A 64 30.75 36.95 -0.08
C SER A 64 30.37 37.82 1.13
N THR A 65 31.07 38.94 1.30
CA THR A 65 30.83 39.92 2.35
C THR A 65 29.96 41.07 1.85
N MET A 66 28.92 41.42 2.61
CA MET A 66 28.13 42.63 2.37
C MET A 66 28.66 43.76 3.25
N ASP A 67 29.05 44.88 2.63
CA ASP A 67 29.57 46.06 3.33
C ASP A 67 28.42 47.03 3.63
N LEU A 68 28.24 47.37 4.91
CA LEU A 68 27.19 48.29 5.38
C LEU A 68 27.79 49.51 6.09
N PRO A 69 27.30 50.73 5.81
CA PRO A 69 27.74 51.92 6.53
C PRO A 69 27.30 51.91 7.99
N LEU A 70 27.96 52.72 8.82
CA LEU A 70 27.65 52.81 10.26
C LEU A 70 26.23 53.35 10.45
N GLY A 71 25.36 52.56 11.11
CA GLY A 71 23.93 52.88 11.28
C GLY A 71 23.02 52.30 10.19
N ALA A 72 23.55 51.60 9.19
CA ALA A 72 22.75 50.77 8.29
C ALA A 72 22.50 49.39 8.90
N ASP A 73 21.29 48.88 8.68
CA ASP A 73 20.83 47.59 9.16
C ASP A 73 20.83 46.59 7.99
N ALA A 74 21.61 45.52 8.10
CA ALA A 74 21.50 44.36 7.22
C ALA A 74 20.67 43.30 7.92
N LYS A 75 19.41 43.20 7.53
CA LYS A 75 18.62 42.05 7.87
C LYS A 75 18.91 40.97 6.85
N PHE A 76 19.15 39.74 7.31
CA PHE A 76 18.81 38.60 6.49
C PHE A 76 17.36 38.79 6.09
N VAL A 77 17.10 38.97 4.78
CA VAL A 77 15.81 38.58 4.22
C VAL A 77 15.84 37.06 4.16
N GLU A 78 16.01 36.42 5.32
CA GLU A 78 15.59 35.05 5.47
C GLU A 78 14.10 35.07 5.11
N HIS A 79 13.68 34.13 4.28
CA HIS A 79 12.32 33.66 4.43
C HIS A 79 12.16 33.35 5.92
N SER A 80 11.27 34.02 6.64
CA SER A 80 10.93 33.60 8.00
C SER A 80 10.75 32.07 7.92
N GLY A 81 11.39 31.29 8.80
CA GLY A 81 11.41 29.82 8.66
C GLY A 81 10.03 29.18 8.45
N ALA A 82 8.95 29.96 8.65
CA ALA A 82 7.61 29.78 8.11
C ALA A 82 7.54 29.34 6.63
N ALA A 83 8.31 29.90 5.68
CA ALA A 83 8.20 29.46 4.28
C ALA A 83 8.81 28.06 4.06
N ILE A 84 9.94 27.76 4.73
CA ILE A 84 10.51 26.41 4.77
C ILE A 84 9.53 25.45 5.45
N GLY A 85 8.90 25.88 6.54
CA GLY A 85 7.89 25.12 7.28
C GLY A 85 6.65 24.83 6.42
N ALA A 86 6.16 25.82 5.69
CA ALA A 86 5.04 25.68 4.76
C ALA A 86 5.36 24.71 3.63
N GLY A 87 6.57 24.78 3.03
CA GLY A 87 7.00 23.81 2.01
C GLY A 87 7.14 22.39 2.54
N ARG A 88 7.51 22.22 3.83
CA ARG A 88 7.48 20.90 4.49
C ARG A 88 6.04 20.39 4.65
N GLN A 89 5.12 21.26 5.08
CA GLN A 89 3.72 20.87 5.25
C GLN A 89 3.08 20.48 3.92
N ASP A 90 3.31 21.27 2.87
CA ASP A 90 2.89 20.98 1.49
C ASP A 90 3.37 19.59 1.03
N LEU A 91 4.64 19.26 1.27
CA LEU A 91 5.17 17.92 0.96
C LEU A 91 4.53 16.78 1.75
N GLU A 92 4.16 17.01 3.02
CA GLU A 92 3.47 16.00 3.82
C GLU A 92 2.01 15.82 3.36
N ASP A 93 1.33 16.92 3.03
CA ASP A 93 -0.02 16.90 2.46
C ASP A 93 -0.04 16.19 1.10
N LEU A 94 0.94 16.48 0.24
CA LEU A 94 1.12 15.80 -1.05
C LEU A 94 1.37 14.28 -0.88
N LYS A 95 2.20 13.88 0.09
CA LYS A 95 2.40 12.45 0.40
C LYS A 95 1.11 11.81 0.94
N ALA A 96 0.32 12.53 1.74
CA ALA A 96 -0.95 12.03 2.23
C ALA A 96 -1.94 11.82 1.07
N GLU A 97 -2.02 12.76 0.13
CA GLU A 97 -2.80 12.58 -1.10
C GLU A 97 -2.33 11.37 -1.92
N MET A 98 -1.01 11.24 -2.13
CA MET A 98 -0.41 10.10 -2.83
C MET A 98 -0.72 8.77 -2.14
N ARG A 99 -0.70 8.72 -0.80
CA ARG A 99 -1.11 7.55 -0.02
C ARG A 99 -2.58 7.22 -0.22
N VAL A 100 -3.45 8.22 -0.24
CA VAL A 100 -4.88 8.01 -0.53
C VAL A 100 -5.08 7.50 -1.96
N MET A 101 -4.36 8.03 -2.95
CA MET A 101 -4.43 7.56 -4.34
C MET A 101 -3.89 6.15 -4.53
N ALA A 102 -2.78 5.81 -3.87
CA ALA A 102 -2.25 4.44 -3.85
C ALA A 102 -3.17 3.48 -3.08
N GLY A 103 -3.73 3.94 -1.97
CA GLY A 103 -4.65 3.19 -1.13
C GLY A 103 -6.00 2.94 -1.78
N LYS A 104 -6.48 3.83 -2.67
CA LYS A 104 -7.64 3.54 -3.55
C LYS A 104 -7.45 2.31 -4.44
N ILE A 105 -6.24 1.76 -4.55
CA ILE A 105 -5.94 0.56 -5.31
C ILE A 105 -5.63 -0.62 -4.40
N LEU A 106 -5.06 -0.38 -3.21
CA LEU A 106 -4.51 -1.44 -2.35
C LEU A 106 -5.06 -1.47 -0.92
N ASP A 107 -5.62 -0.38 -0.41
CA ASP A 107 -5.76 -0.18 1.03
C ASP A 107 -7.19 -0.31 1.53
N ALA A 108 -7.32 -1.27 2.44
CA ALA A 108 -8.40 -1.47 3.39
C ALA A 108 -7.94 -0.92 4.76
N GLY A 109 -7.64 0.37 4.89
CA GLY A 109 -7.07 0.80 6.18
C GLY A 109 -6.51 2.21 6.31
N VAL A 110 -7.28 3.24 5.95
CA VAL A 110 -7.10 4.55 6.59
C VAL A 110 -8.30 4.80 7.50
N GLN A 111 -8.03 5.23 8.73
CA GLN A 111 -8.98 5.64 9.79
C GLN A 111 -9.92 6.77 9.31
N LYS A 112 -10.81 6.45 8.38
CA LYS A 112 -12.08 7.11 8.15
C LYS A 112 -13.14 6.15 8.66
N THR A 113 -14.24 6.69 9.20
CA THR A 113 -15.41 5.95 9.70
C THR A 113 -15.57 4.61 8.99
N ALA A 114 -15.50 3.49 9.72
CA ALA A 114 -15.33 2.13 9.19
C ALA A 114 -16.20 1.78 7.97
N TYR A 115 -17.37 2.42 7.84
CA TYR A 115 -18.24 2.30 6.68
C TYR A 115 -17.66 2.89 5.37
N GLN A 116 -17.07 4.09 5.40
CA GLN A 116 -16.47 4.72 4.23
C GLN A 116 -15.19 3.99 3.78
N ALA A 117 -14.36 3.57 4.74
CA ALA A 117 -13.17 2.77 4.45
C ALA A 117 -13.54 1.40 3.87
N GLY A 118 -14.62 0.77 4.37
CA GLY A 118 -15.15 -0.48 3.84
C GLY A 118 -15.63 -0.35 2.38
N VAL A 119 -16.44 0.67 2.07
CA VAL A 119 -16.94 0.90 0.69
C VAL A 119 -15.80 1.21 -0.28
N GLU A 120 -14.84 2.05 0.11
CA GLU A 120 -13.68 2.37 -0.72
C GLU A 120 -12.77 1.15 -0.93
N SER A 121 -12.55 0.34 0.11
CA SER A 121 -11.80 -0.92 0.05
C SER A 121 -12.47 -1.95 -0.89
N THR A 122 -13.78 -2.15 -0.76
CA THR A 122 -14.53 -3.06 -1.65
C THR A 122 -14.45 -2.61 -3.11
N GLN A 123 -14.51 -1.31 -3.38
CA GLN A 123 -14.35 -0.78 -4.73
C GLN A 123 -12.92 -0.97 -5.27
N ALA A 124 -11.89 -0.79 -4.43
CA ALA A 124 -10.49 -1.00 -4.79
C ALA A 124 -10.21 -2.48 -5.12
N MET A 125 -10.63 -3.39 -4.23
CA MET A 125 -10.54 -4.84 -4.41
C MET A 125 -11.24 -5.27 -5.70
N SER A 126 -12.43 -4.73 -5.99
CA SER A 126 -13.16 -5.02 -7.23
C SER A 126 -12.38 -4.65 -8.50
N ARG A 127 -11.61 -3.54 -8.48
CA ARG A 127 -10.78 -3.11 -9.62
C ARG A 127 -9.57 -4.02 -9.82
N VAL A 128 -8.86 -4.38 -8.75
CA VAL A 128 -7.69 -5.28 -8.83
C VAL A 128 -8.13 -6.69 -9.23
N GLN A 129 -9.24 -7.19 -8.68
CA GLN A 129 -9.87 -8.44 -9.10
C GLN A 129 -10.22 -8.44 -10.59
N ALA A 130 -10.81 -7.36 -11.10
CA ALA A 130 -11.12 -7.23 -12.52
C ALA A 130 -9.87 -7.29 -13.41
N TRP A 131 -8.75 -6.71 -12.98
CA TRP A 131 -7.47 -6.83 -13.68
C TRP A 131 -6.91 -8.25 -13.62
N GLY A 132 -7.01 -8.92 -12.47
CA GLY A 132 -6.61 -10.33 -12.30
C GLY A 132 -7.41 -11.28 -13.21
N LEU A 133 -8.73 -11.09 -13.29
CA LEU A 133 -9.59 -11.84 -14.22
C LEU A 133 -9.26 -11.52 -15.69
N GLY A 134 -8.96 -10.26 -16.00
CA GLY A 134 -8.49 -9.85 -17.33
C GLY A 134 -7.18 -10.53 -17.72
N LEU A 135 -6.24 -10.65 -16.78
CA LEU A 135 -5.00 -11.40 -16.96
C LEU A 135 -5.26 -12.89 -17.17
N GLN A 136 -6.10 -13.52 -16.35
CA GLN A 136 -6.48 -14.93 -16.51
C GLN A 136 -7.09 -15.21 -17.88
N SER A 137 -7.99 -14.34 -18.34
CA SER A 137 -8.60 -14.45 -19.66
C SER A 137 -7.55 -14.35 -20.77
N ALA A 138 -6.62 -13.39 -20.67
CA ALA A 138 -5.54 -13.24 -21.65
C ALA A 138 -4.59 -14.44 -21.67
N LEU A 139 -4.23 -14.98 -20.50
CA LEU A 139 -3.41 -16.18 -20.38
C LEU A 139 -4.09 -17.40 -20.99
N ASN A 140 -5.38 -17.61 -20.71
CA ASN A 140 -6.14 -18.71 -21.31
C ASN A 140 -6.23 -18.59 -22.84
N ARG A 141 -6.39 -17.37 -23.37
CA ARG A 141 -6.38 -17.14 -24.83
C ARG A 141 -5.01 -17.41 -25.43
N ALA A 142 -3.92 -17.01 -24.76
CA ALA A 142 -2.57 -17.32 -25.20
C ALA A 142 -2.30 -18.83 -25.15
N TRP A 143 -2.75 -19.50 -24.09
CA TRP A 143 -2.64 -20.94 -23.91
C TRP A 143 -3.39 -21.73 -24.98
N GLY A 144 -4.62 -21.32 -25.31
CA GLY A 144 -5.38 -21.90 -26.43
C GLY A 144 -4.69 -21.70 -27.79
N LEU A 145 -3.96 -20.60 -28.01
CA LEU A 145 -3.15 -20.41 -29.22
C LEU A 145 -1.96 -21.38 -29.25
N CYS A 146 -1.30 -21.62 -28.11
CA CYS A 146 -0.25 -22.64 -28.01
C CYS A 146 -0.80 -24.05 -28.28
N GLY A 147 -2.02 -24.36 -27.83
CA GLY A 147 -2.67 -25.65 -28.10
C GLY A 147 -2.92 -25.86 -29.58
N LYS A 148 -3.43 -24.84 -30.27
CA LYS A 148 -3.57 -24.84 -31.73
C LYS A 148 -2.25 -25.01 -32.47
N TRP A 149 -1.15 -24.48 -31.93
CA TRP A 149 0.18 -24.64 -32.51
C TRP A 149 0.69 -26.08 -32.41
N ILE A 150 0.46 -26.73 -31.27
CA ILE A 150 0.91 -28.11 -31.00
C ILE A 150 -0.06 -29.14 -31.59
N GLY A 151 -1.28 -28.71 -31.97
CA GLY A 151 -2.33 -29.59 -32.46
C GLY A 151 -3.02 -30.39 -31.35
N GLN A 152 -2.95 -29.91 -30.11
CA GLN A 152 -3.57 -30.53 -28.94
C GLN A 152 -4.46 -29.52 -28.20
N GLU A 153 -5.59 -29.99 -27.67
CA GLU A 153 -6.35 -29.19 -26.73
C GLU A 153 -5.65 -29.18 -25.38
N LEU A 154 -5.19 -28.00 -24.97
CA LEU A 154 -4.61 -27.79 -23.66
C LEU A 154 -5.72 -27.39 -22.66
N GLY A 155 -5.53 -27.69 -21.38
CA GLY A 155 -6.46 -27.32 -20.31
C GLY A 155 -6.54 -25.81 -20.03
N THR A 156 -7.26 -25.42 -18.99
CA THR A 156 -7.42 -24.01 -18.60
C THR A 156 -6.50 -23.61 -17.44
N LEU A 157 -5.98 -22.40 -17.50
CA LEU A 157 -5.22 -21.75 -16.43
C LEU A 157 -6.17 -20.98 -15.51
N SER A 158 -5.97 -21.12 -14.20
CA SER A 158 -6.64 -20.32 -13.18
C SER A 158 -5.64 -19.38 -12.54
N VAL A 159 -6.03 -18.11 -12.34
CA VAL A 159 -5.24 -17.14 -11.58
C VAL A 159 -5.98 -16.93 -10.27
N ASN A 160 -5.26 -16.99 -9.15
CA ASN A 160 -5.86 -16.60 -7.88
C ASN A 160 -6.15 -15.10 -7.91
N THR A 161 -7.42 -14.73 -7.84
CA THR A 161 -7.89 -13.34 -7.83
C THR A 161 -8.38 -12.90 -6.46
N ASP A 162 -8.25 -13.74 -5.43
CA ASP A 162 -8.66 -13.41 -4.07
C ASP A 162 -7.64 -12.44 -3.49
N VAL A 163 -7.95 -11.16 -3.59
CA VAL A 163 -7.21 -10.05 -2.97
C VAL A 163 -7.87 -9.71 -1.66
N ASP A 164 -8.00 -10.70 -0.77
CA ASP A 164 -8.43 -10.45 0.60
C ASP A 164 -7.19 -10.13 1.44
N LEU A 165 -6.95 -8.83 1.65
CA LEU A 165 -5.86 -8.34 2.52
C LEU A 165 -6.33 -8.19 3.97
N THR A 166 -7.62 -8.42 4.24
CA THR A 166 -8.19 -8.31 5.58
C THR A 166 -7.93 -9.60 6.35
N LYS A 167 -6.83 -9.62 7.10
CA LYS A 167 -6.66 -10.63 8.15
C LYS A 167 -7.83 -10.52 9.13
N PRO A 168 -8.49 -11.63 9.51
CA PRO A 168 -9.52 -11.60 10.53
C PRO A 168 -8.94 -11.02 11.81
N ASP A 169 -9.69 -10.13 12.44
CA ASP A 169 -9.30 -9.55 13.72
C ASP A 169 -9.32 -10.63 14.82
N ALA A 170 -8.63 -10.36 15.92
CA ALA A 170 -8.54 -11.31 17.04
C ALA A 170 -9.93 -11.68 17.61
N GLN A 171 -10.92 -10.79 17.47
CA GLN A 171 -12.28 -11.03 17.92
C GLN A 171 -13.02 -12.03 17.03
N THR A 172 -12.92 -11.90 15.70
CA THR A 172 -13.50 -12.86 14.74
C THR A 172 -12.90 -14.26 14.93
N LEU A 173 -11.60 -14.34 15.23
CA LEU A 173 -10.95 -15.62 15.52
C LEU A 173 -11.51 -16.29 16.80
N VAL A 174 -11.81 -15.50 17.84
CA VAL A 174 -12.45 -15.99 19.07
C VAL A 174 -13.89 -16.44 18.82
N GLU A 175 -14.65 -15.69 18.02
CA GLU A 175 -16.03 -16.04 17.65
C GLU A 175 -16.10 -17.32 16.80
N LEU A 176 -15.20 -17.47 15.82
CA LEU A 176 -15.06 -18.68 15.01
C LEU A 176 -14.73 -19.90 15.89
N ARG A 177 -13.81 -19.75 16.85
CA ARG A 177 -13.50 -20.80 17.83
C ARG A 177 -14.73 -21.18 18.65
N ASN A 178 -15.51 -20.19 19.11
CA ASN A 178 -16.73 -20.43 19.88
C ASN A 178 -17.82 -21.12 19.04
N ALA A 179 -17.93 -20.80 17.76
CA ALA A 179 -18.86 -21.46 16.83
C ALA A 179 -18.51 -22.94 16.59
N VAL A 180 -17.22 -23.29 16.58
CA VAL A 180 -16.76 -24.70 16.56
C VAL A 180 -17.10 -25.41 17.87
N LEU A 181 -16.86 -24.77 19.02
CA LEU A 181 -17.19 -25.33 20.34
C LEU A 181 -18.70 -25.55 20.52
N ALA A 182 -19.53 -24.67 19.94
CA ALA A 182 -20.99 -24.78 19.93
C ALA A 182 -21.51 -25.83 18.93
N GLY A 183 -20.64 -26.43 18.11
CA GLY A 183 -21.00 -27.44 17.10
C GLY A 183 -21.67 -26.87 15.84
N LEU A 184 -21.62 -25.54 15.63
CA LEU A 184 -22.17 -24.87 14.45
C LEU A 184 -21.22 -24.96 13.24
N LEU A 185 -19.92 -25.13 13.48
CA LEU A 185 -18.88 -25.30 12.46
C LEU A 185 -18.09 -26.58 12.73
N THR A 186 -17.71 -27.28 11.66
CA THR A 186 -16.79 -28.41 11.77
C THR A 186 -15.35 -27.92 11.96
N ARG A 187 -14.52 -28.72 12.64
CA ARG A 187 -13.09 -28.42 12.85
C ARG A 187 -12.34 -28.25 11.52
N ARG A 188 -12.69 -29.05 10.52
CA ARG A 188 -12.14 -28.97 9.16
C ARG A 188 -12.45 -27.63 8.48
N THR A 189 -13.71 -27.20 8.55
CA THR A 189 -14.14 -25.90 8.00
C THR A 189 -13.43 -24.75 8.72
N TYR A 190 -13.21 -24.86 10.03
CA TYR A 190 -12.46 -23.86 10.80
C TYR A 190 -10.98 -23.77 10.37
N LEU A 191 -10.29 -24.91 10.20
CA LEU A 191 -8.91 -24.93 9.72
C LEU A 191 -8.78 -24.41 8.28
N GLN A 192 -9.77 -24.67 7.42
CA GLN A 192 -9.82 -24.09 6.08
C GLN A 192 -9.94 -22.56 6.13
N ILE A 193 -10.86 -22.03 6.94
CA ILE A 193 -11.02 -20.58 7.13
C ILE A 193 -9.71 -19.96 7.69
N LEU A 194 -9.05 -20.60 8.65
CA LEU A 194 -7.77 -20.12 9.20
C LEU A 194 -6.62 -20.15 8.19
N LYS A 195 -6.62 -21.13 7.27
CA LYS A 195 -5.65 -21.21 6.17
C LYS A 195 -5.88 -20.10 5.15
N GLU A 196 -7.12 -19.89 4.75
CA GLU A 196 -7.53 -18.82 3.83
C GLU A 196 -7.24 -17.44 4.42
N ALA A 197 -7.39 -17.30 5.74
CA ALA A 197 -7.05 -16.09 6.48
C ALA A 197 -5.54 -15.84 6.71
N GLU A 198 -4.65 -16.70 6.19
CA GLU A 198 -3.19 -16.67 6.40
C GLU A 198 -2.77 -16.61 7.89
N VAL A 199 -3.60 -17.14 8.79
CA VAL A 199 -3.28 -17.21 10.24
C VAL A 199 -2.34 -18.39 10.51
N LEU A 200 -2.44 -19.45 9.69
CA LEU A 200 -1.58 -20.62 9.80
C LEU A 200 -0.16 -20.34 9.25
N PRO A 201 0.89 -20.92 9.85
CA PRO A 201 2.26 -20.81 9.35
C PRO A 201 2.39 -21.25 7.88
N VAL A 202 3.24 -20.55 7.12
CA VAL A 202 3.46 -20.84 5.69
C VAL A 202 3.98 -22.27 5.51
N GLY A 203 3.27 -23.07 4.70
CA GLY A 203 3.62 -24.46 4.38
C GLY A 203 2.84 -25.52 5.14
N VAL A 204 1.95 -25.14 6.05
CA VAL A 204 1.08 -26.06 6.79
C VAL A 204 -0.20 -26.29 6.00
N THR A 205 -0.49 -27.55 5.65
CA THR A 205 -1.78 -27.91 5.05
C THR A 205 -2.82 -28.23 6.11
N VAL A 206 -4.10 -28.16 5.74
CA VAL A 206 -5.21 -28.55 6.65
C VAL A 206 -5.07 -30.01 7.05
N GLU A 207 -4.56 -30.85 6.14
CA GLU A 207 -4.31 -32.27 6.36
C GLU A 207 -3.17 -32.46 7.36
N ASP A 208 -2.07 -31.71 7.25
CA ASP A 208 -0.97 -31.77 8.22
C ASP A 208 -1.40 -31.37 9.64
N GLU A 209 -2.32 -30.41 9.79
CA GLU A 209 -2.85 -30.02 11.10
C GLU A 209 -3.91 -30.98 11.63
N GLU A 210 -4.72 -31.60 10.75
CA GLU A 210 -5.62 -32.69 11.15
C GLU A 210 -4.82 -33.89 11.68
N ASP A 211 -3.70 -34.23 11.02
CA ASP A 211 -2.81 -35.31 11.43
C ASP A 211 -2.08 -35.00 12.75
N ARG A 212 -1.52 -33.78 12.89
CA ARG A 212 -0.90 -33.33 14.15
C ARG A 212 -1.88 -33.27 15.31
N LEU A 213 -3.12 -32.85 15.07
CA LEU A 213 -4.15 -32.83 16.11
C LEU A 213 -4.57 -34.25 16.51
N GLY A 214 -4.54 -35.21 15.58
CA GLY A 214 -4.71 -36.63 15.87
C GLY A 214 -3.57 -37.22 16.71
N GLU A 215 -2.34 -36.76 16.50
CA GLU A 215 -1.17 -37.12 17.32
C GLU A 215 -1.15 -36.40 18.68
N GLU A 216 -1.65 -35.15 18.75
CA GLU A 216 -1.80 -34.32 19.95
C GLU A 216 -3.11 -34.56 20.72
N THR A 217 -3.87 -35.62 20.45
CA THR A 217 -4.82 -36.12 21.45
C THR A 217 -4.10 -37.06 22.42
N PRO A 218 -3.60 -36.59 23.59
CA PRO A 218 -3.52 -37.48 24.73
C PRO A 218 -4.94 -37.96 25.03
N ASP A 219 -5.04 -39.27 25.18
CA ASP A 219 -6.18 -40.02 25.68
C ASP A 219 -6.88 -39.29 26.84
N LEU A 220 -7.89 -38.48 26.53
CA LEU A 220 -8.79 -37.90 27.50
C LEU A 220 -9.97 -38.85 27.63
N PRO A 221 -10.12 -39.55 28.77
CA PRO A 221 -11.17 -40.54 28.93
C PRO A 221 -12.52 -39.84 28.82
N ILE A 222 -13.27 -40.20 27.78
CA ILE A 222 -14.67 -39.81 27.63
C ILE A 222 -15.40 -40.46 28.82
N PRO A 223 -15.98 -39.70 29.78
CA PRO A 223 -16.77 -40.32 30.83
C PRO A 223 -17.94 -41.06 30.18
N PRO A 224 -18.23 -42.31 30.59
CA PRO A 224 -19.25 -43.12 29.94
C PRO A 224 -20.59 -42.39 30.01
N ARG A 225 -21.28 -42.29 28.87
CA ARG A 225 -22.68 -41.86 28.84
C ARG A 225 -23.45 -42.78 29.77
N VAL A 226 -23.90 -42.25 30.91
CA VAL A 226 -24.83 -42.94 31.78
C VAL A 226 -26.07 -43.23 30.94
N SER A 227 -26.25 -44.50 30.58
CA SER A 227 -27.48 -44.99 29.98
C SER A 227 -28.58 -44.80 31.01
N ALA A 228 -29.47 -43.83 30.78
CA ALA A 228 -30.80 -43.87 31.36
C ALA A 228 -31.47 -45.14 30.81
N GLN A 229 -31.54 -46.18 31.64
CA GLN A 229 -32.40 -47.33 31.44
C GLN A 229 -33.76 -47.07 32.12
N PRO A 230 -34.83 -47.73 31.63
CA PRO A 230 -36.16 -47.16 31.44
C PRO A 230 -36.97 -46.89 32.71
#